data_AF-A0AAN7ZHN0-F1
#
_entry.id   AF-A0AAN7ZHN0-F1
#
_cell.length_a   1.000
_cell.length_b   1.000
_cell.length_c   1.000
_cell.angle_alpha   90.00
_cell.angle_beta   90.00
_cell.angle_gamma   90.00
#
_symmetry.space_group_name_H-M   'P 1'
#
loop_
_entity.id
_entity.type
_entity.pdbx_description
1 polymer ?
#
loop_
_entity_poly.entity_id
_entity_poly.type
_entity_poly.pdbx_seq_one_letter_code
_entity_poly.pdbx_strand_id
1 'polypeptide(L)'
;MMLLASVLLTFLIWSQVSCFDQIRETCLQELNYDRQLMHQDADPWNQREDNDMYNKYLVCVWRGESMLDSHDNPNWDKLFERFGKPKSETQREYLGNAVQKCKEANIKGETIEKTVIKIDKCLFSHSIGVIGID
;
A
#
# COMPACT_ATOMS: atom_id res chain seq x y z
N MET A 1 28.72 -12.92 -28.23
CA MET A 1 28.51 -11.86 -27.21
C MET A 1 27.03 -11.80 -26.81
N MET A 2 26.50 -12.83 -26.13
CA MET A 2 25.04 -12.94 -25.82
C MET A 2 24.72 -13.14 -24.33
N LEU A 3 25.72 -13.25 -23.44
CA LEU A 3 25.49 -13.59 -22.03
C LEU A 3 25.31 -12.38 -21.09
N LEU A 4 25.78 -11.18 -21.49
CA LEU A 4 25.72 -9.99 -20.62
C LEU A 4 24.31 -9.41 -20.47
N ALA A 5 23.46 -9.52 -21.50
CA ALA A 5 22.11 -8.97 -21.47
C ALA A 5 21.19 -9.73 -20.49
N SER A 6 21.41 -11.03 -20.30
CA SER A 6 20.56 -11.88 -19.45
C SER A 6 20.82 -11.69 -17.95
N VAL A 7 22.05 -11.33 -17.56
CA VAL A 7 22.44 -11.04 -16.16
C VAL A 7 21.93 -9.66 -15.71
N LEU A 8 21.89 -8.67 -16.61
CA LEU A 8 21.37 -7.34 -16.30
C LEU A 8 19.85 -7.33 -16.10
N LEU A 9 19.11 -8.13 -16.88
CA LEU A 9 17.65 -8.23 -16.74
C LEU A 9 17.23 -8.87 -15.41
N THR A 10 17.93 -9.90 -14.94
CA THR A 10 17.65 -10.53 -13.64
C THR A 10 17.98 -9.62 -12.47
N PHE A 11 19.05 -8.80 -12.55
CA PHE A 11 19.38 -7.80 -11.52
C PHE A 11 18.30 -6.72 -11.36
N LEU A 12 17.73 -6.24 -12.48
CA LEU A 12 16.70 -5.21 -12.46
C LEU A 12 15.38 -5.72 -11.86
N ILE A 13 15.01 -6.99 -12.11
CA ILE A 13 13.79 -7.60 -11.57
C ILE A 13 13.90 -7.81 -10.04
N TRP A 14 15.08 -8.15 -9.52
CA TRP A 14 15.30 -8.29 -8.07
C TRP A 14 15.24 -6.94 -7.33
N SER A 15 15.66 -5.85 -7.98
CA SER A 15 15.70 -4.52 -7.35
C SER A 15 14.33 -3.94 -6.98
N GLN A 16 13.25 -4.35 -7.66
CA GLN A 16 11.91 -3.79 -7.42
C GLN A 16 11.08 -4.59 -6.43
N VAL A 17 11.29 -5.90 -6.33
CA VAL A 17 10.71 -6.72 -5.25
C VAL A 17 11.41 -6.40 -3.93
N SER A 18 12.71 -6.04 -3.97
CA SER A 18 13.46 -5.72 -2.76
C SER A 18 13.02 -4.43 -2.06
N CYS A 19 12.53 -3.42 -2.77
CA CYS A 19 12.26 -2.11 -2.14
C CYS A 19 11.05 -2.13 -1.20
N PHE A 20 9.92 -2.71 -1.61
CA PHE A 20 8.72 -2.76 -0.77
C PHE A 20 8.90 -3.68 0.43
N ASP A 21 9.49 -4.87 0.21
CA ASP A 21 9.78 -5.78 1.31
C ASP A 21 10.78 -5.15 2.29
N GLN A 22 11.79 -4.43 1.80
CA GLN A 22 12.70 -3.68 2.66
C GLN A 22 11.99 -2.59 3.49
N ILE A 23 11.04 -1.86 2.92
CA ILE A 23 10.24 -0.89 3.67
C ILE A 23 9.44 -1.58 4.78
N ARG A 24 8.80 -2.72 4.47
CA ARG A 24 8.06 -3.49 5.48
C ARG A 24 8.97 -4.01 6.59
N GLU A 25 10.13 -4.56 6.24
CA GLU A 25 11.12 -5.00 7.21
C GLU A 25 11.60 -3.87 8.12
N THR A 26 11.87 -2.71 7.53
CA THR A 26 12.29 -1.52 8.27
C THR A 26 11.21 -1.11 9.26
N CYS A 27 9.95 -1.04 8.82
CA CYS A 27 8.83 -0.70 9.70
C CYS A 27 8.59 -1.72 10.81
N LEU A 28 8.74 -3.02 10.55
CA LEU A 28 8.65 -4.05 11.59
C LEU A 28 9.75 -3.88 12.64
N GLN A 29 10.98 -3.60 12.20
CA GLN A 29 12.12 -3.40 13.09
C GLN A 29 11.98 -2.11 13.92
N GLU A 30 11.63 -0.99 13.30
CA GLU A 30 11.45 0.30 13.98
C GLU A 30 10.37 0.26 15.06
N LEU A 31 9.29 -0.49 14.80
CA LEU A 31 8.18 -0.62 15.73
C LEU A 31 8.34 -1.78 16.71
N ASN A 32 9.41 -2.59 16.58
CA ASN A 32 9.57 -3.86 17.27
C ASN A 32 8.30 -4.72 17.17
N TYR A 33 7.72 -4.77 15.97
CA TYR A 33 6.45 -5.45 15.69
C TYR A 33 6.73 -6.87 15.19
N ASP A 34 6.26 -7.87 15.91
CA ASP A 34 6.43 -9.27 15.52
C ASP A 34 5.74 -9.56 14.17
N ARG A 35 6.46 -10.24 13.27
CA ARG A 35 5.96 -10.53 11.93
C ARG A 35 4.74 -11.45 11.95
N GLN A 36 4.74 -12.48 12.80
CA GLN A 36 3.63 -13.43 12.84
C GLN A 36 2.36 -12.75 13.35
N LEU A 37 2.49 -11.91 14.38
CA LEU A 37 1.40 -11.07 14.87
C LEU A 37 0.92 -10.09 13.80
N MET A 38 1.82 -9.38 13.10
CA MET A 38 1.43 -8.49 12.00
C MET A 38 0.63 -9.22 10.91
N HIS A 39 0.99 -10.45 10.57
CA HIS A 39 0.22 -11.24 9.61
C HIS A 39 -1.16 -11.64 10.12
N GLN A 40 -1.29 -11.98 11.41
CA GLN A 40 -2.59 -12.26 12.04
C GLN A 40 -3.45 -11.00 12.08
N ASP A 41 -2.86 -9.86 12.45
CA ASP A 41 -3.54 -8.57 12.56
C ASP A 41 -3.92 -8.00 11.19
N ALA A 42 -3.25 -8.43 10.11
CA ALA A 42 -3.61 -8.11 8.75
C ALA A 42 -4.88 -8.83 8.27
N ASP A 43 -5.31 -9.92 8.91
CA ASP A 43 -6.40 -10.77 8.45
C ASP A 43 -7.34 -11.13 9.62
N PRO A 44 -8.53 -10.51 9.79
CA PRO A 44 -9.39 -9.84 8.79
C PRO A 44 -9.52 -8.31 8.95
N TRP A 45 -9.90 -7.62 7.85
CA TRP A 45 -10.00 -6.15 7.72
C TRP A 45 -10.81 -5.42 8.80
N ASN A 46 -11.79 -6.08 9.41
CA ASN A 46 -12.63 -5.54 10.48
C ASN A 46 -11.91 -5.45 11.84
N GLN A 47 -10.79 -6.17 12.04
CA GLN A 47 -10.00 -6.10 13.27
C GLN A 47 -8.87 -5.06 13.22
N ARG A 48 -8.58 -4.52 12.02
CA ARG A 48 -7.47 -3.56 11.81
C ARG A 48 -7.68 -2.23 12.55
N GLU A 49 -8.91 -1.74 12.68
CA GLU A 49 -9.18 -0.42 13.28
C GLU A 49 -8.76 -0.31 14.74
N ASP A 50 -8.85 -1.41 15.51
CA ASP A 50 -8.59 -1.40 16.95
C ASP A 50 -7.16 -1.83 17.30
N ASN A 51 -6.35 -2.22 16.32
CA ASN A 51 -4.97 -2.62 16.54
C ASN A 51 -3.99 -1.45 16.34
N ASP A 52 -3.68 -0.77 17.44
CA ASP A 52 -2.74 0.37 17.47
C ASP A 52 -1.37 0.06 16.84
N MET A 53 -0.86 -1.16 17.01
CA MET A 53 0.46 -1.54 16.48
C MET A 53 0.42 -1.71 14.97
N TYR A 54 -0.60 -2.43 14.47
CA TYR A 54 -0.86 -2.57 13.05
C TYR A 54 -1.07 -1.21 12.37
N ASN A 55 -1.81 -0.33 13.02
CA ASN A 55 -2.10 1.01 12.53
C ASN A 55 -0.84 1.88 12.39
N LYS A 56 0.04 1.84 13.39
CA LYS A 56 1.36 2.48 13.31
C LYS A 56 2.23 1.89 12.21
N TYR A 57 2.21 0.57 12.07
CA TYR A 57 2.92 -0.12 10.99
C TYR A 57 2.42 0.31 9.61
N LEU A 58 1.11 0.43 9.42
CA LEU A 58 0.53 0.87 8.16
C LEU A 58 0.95 2.31 7.81
N VAL A 59 0.93 3.23 8.77
CA VAL A 59 1.43 4.60 8.59
C VAL A 59 2.92 4.60 8.22
N CYS A 60 3.75 3.79 8.89
CA CYS A 60 5.17 3.66 8.56
C CYS A 60 5.37 3.22 7.10
N VAL A 61 4.65 2.19 6.67
CA VAL A 61 4.71 1.71 5.28
C VAL A 61 4.27 2.79 4.29
N TRP A 62 3.21 3.54 4.62
CA TRP A 62 2.74 4.63 3.77
C TRP A 62 3.76 5.76 3.61
N ARG A 63 4.47 6.10 4.69
CA ARG A 63 5.58 7.07 4.61
C ARG A 63 6.75 6.52 3.81
N GLY A 64 7.15 5.28 4.04
CA GLY A 64 8.25 4.63 3.32
C GLY A 64 8.01 4.55 1.81
N GLU A 65 6.76 4.32 1.40
CA GLU A 65 6.33 4.30 -0.01
C GLU A 65 6.02 5.69 -0.58
N SER A 66 6.23 6.76 0.19
CA SER A 66 5.88 8.14 -0.20
C SER A 66 4.40 8.34 -0.58
N MET A 67 3.51 7.51 -0.02
CA MET A 67 2.06 7.66 -0.12
C MET A 67 1.52 8.75 0.81
N LEU A 68 2.36 9.25 1.71
CA LEU A 68 2.15 10.45 2.51
C LEU A 68 3.25 11.48 2.18
N ASP A 69 2.88 12.77 2.14
CA ASP A 69 3.84 13.86 2.01
C ASP A 69 4.50 14.20 3.36
N SER A 70 5.36 15.23 3.39
CA SER A 70 6.07 15.66 4.62
C SER A 70 5.16 16.23 5.70
N HIS A 71 3.87 16.43 5.40
CA HIS A 71 2.85 16.94 6.31
C HIS A 71 1.75 15.89 6.57
N ASP A 72 2.03 14.62 6.27
CA ASP A 72 1.09 13.51 6.40
C ASP A 72 -0.19 13.65 5.55
N ASN A 73 -0.15 14.41 4.46
CA ASN A 73 -1.25 14.41 3.48
C ASN A 73 -1.12 13.24 2.50
N PRO A 74 -2.23 12.61 2.08
CA PRO A 74 -2.21 11.55 1.08
C PRO A 74 -1.67 12.02 -0.29
N ASN A 75 -0.69 11.29 -0.80
CA ASN A 75 -0.23 11.40 -2.19
C ASN A 75 -1.06 10.45 -3.07
N TRP A 76 -2.13 10.97 -3.66
CA TRP A 76 -3.07 10.20 -4.45
C TRP A 76 -2.47 9.55 -5.69
N ASP A 77 -1.46 10.18 -6.31
CA ASP A 77 -0.77 9.62 -7.47
C ASP A 77 0.04 8.38 -7.06
N LYS A 78 0.73 8.44 -5.92
CA LYS A 78 1.45 7.28 -5.36
C LYS A 78 0.51 6.17 -4.89
N LEU A 79 -0.64 6.52 -4.32
CA LEU A 79 -1.67 5.54 -3.96
C LEU A 79 -2.19 4.81 -5.22
N PHE A 80 -2.45 5.52 -6.31
CA PHE A 80 -2.85 4.91 -7.57
C PHE A 80 -1.78 3.96 -8.14
N GLU A 81 -0.51 4.40 -8.17
CA GLU A 81 0.62 3.55 -8.58
C GLU A 81 0.72 2.27 -7.74
N ARG A 82 0.53 2.39 -6.42
CA ARG A 82 0.76 1.31 -5.47
C ARG A 82 -0.37 0.29 -5.41
N PHE A 83 -1.62 0.73 -5.40
CA PHE A 83 -2.77 -0.18 -5.31
C PHE A 83 -3.03 -0.92 -6.61
N GLY A 84 -2.63 -0.32 -7.73
CA GLY A 84 -3.10 -0.79 -9.01
C GLY A 84 -2.24 -1.84 -9.65
N LYS A 85 -0.93 -1.57 -9.83
CA LYS A 85 -0.09 -2.16 -10.90
C LYS A 85 -0.96 -2.76 -12.03
N PRO A 86 -1.88 -1.95 -12.62
CA PRO A 86 -3.04 -2.49 -13.31
C PRO A 86 -2.57 -3.33 -14.50
N LYS A 87 -3.07 -4.57 -14.61
CA LYS A 87 -2.69 -5.48 -15.70
C LYS A 87 -3.42 -5.16 -17.01
N SER A 88 -4.49 -4.37 -16.95
CA SER A 88 -5.28 -3.94 -18.10
C SER A 88 -5.76 -2.49 -17.98
N GLU A 89 -6.16 -1.91 -19.11
CA GLU A 89 -6.74 -0.55 -19.14
C GLU A 89 -8.05 -0.49 -18.35
N THR A 90 -8.87 -1.54 -18.42
CA THR A 90 -10.10 -1.65 -17.61
C THR A 90 -9.79 -1.61 -16.12
N GLN A 91 -8.80 -2.37 -15.64
CA GLN A 91 -8.39 -2.31 -14.24
C GLN A 91 -7.88 -0.92 -13.87
N ARG A 92 -7.08 -0.30 -14.74
CA ARG A 92 -6.55 1.05 -14.56
C ARG A 92 -7.68 2.07 -14.38
N GLU A 93 -8.69 2.03 -15.23
CA GLU A 93 -9.86 2.92 -15.17
C GLU A 93 -10.63 2.73 -13.86
N TYR A 94 -10.93 1.49 -13.48
CA TYR A 94 -11.61 1.20 -12.22
C TYR A 94 -10.83 1.69 -10.99
N LEU A 95 -9.53 1.44 -10.96
CA LEU A 95 -8.65 1.89 -9.87
C LEU A 95 -8.55 3.41 -9.83
N GLY A 96 -8.46 4.06 -10.99
CA GLY A 96 -8.48 5.52 -11.10
C GLY A 96 -9.77 6.11 -10.54
N ASN A 97 -10.92 5.52 -10.90
CA ASN A 97 -12.23 5.91 -10.38
C ASN A 97 -12.35 5.69 -8.86
N ALA A 98 -11.79 4.60 -8.32
CA ALA A 98 -11.75 4.34 -6.88
C ALA A 98 -10.93 5.42 -6.14
N VAL A 99 -9.71 5.69 -6.61
CA VAL A 99 -8.82 6.72 -6.04
C VAL A 99 -9.50 8.09 -6.09
N GLN A 100 -10.10 8.45 -7.21
CA GLN A 100 -10.78 9.74 -7.38
C GLN A 100 -11.98 9.88 -6.41
N LYS A 101 -12.82 8.84 -6.27
CA LYS A 101 -13.93 8.85 -5.30
C LYS A 101 -13.44 9.02 -3.86
N CYS A 102 -12.38 8.31 -3.48
CA CYS A 102 -11.81 8.43 -2.13
C CYS A 102 -11.18 9.80 -1.87
N LYS A 103 -10.58 10.41 -2.90
CA LYS A 103 -10.05 11.77 -2.86
C LYS A 103 -11.16 12.80 -2.66
N GLU A 104 -12.24 12.69 -3.45
CA GLU A 104 -13.40 13.59 -3.37
C GLU A 104 -14.14 13.50 -2.03
N ALA A 105 -14.13 12.33 -1.40
CA ALA A 105 -14.68 12.14 -0.06
C ALA A 105 -13.93 12.90 1.04
N ASN A 106 -12.76 13.50 0.74
CA ASN A 106 -11.95 14.31 1.68
C ASN A 106 -11.77 13.62 3.05
N ILE A 107 -11.40 12.34 2.99
CA ILE A 107 -11.37 11.44 4.15
C ILE A 107 -10.36 11.95 5.17
N LYS A 108 -10.81 12.14 6.41
CA LYS A 108 -9.97 12.49 7.56
C LYS A 108 -10.33 11.67 8.80
N GLY A 109 -9.30 11.29 9.54
CA GLY A 109 -9.38 10.72 10.88
C GLY A 109 -9.01 11.76 11.95
N GLU A 110 -9.22 11.40 13.22
CA GLU A 110 -8.74 12.20 14.36
C GLU A 110 -7.21 12.14 14.49
N THR A 111 -6.60 11.09 13.94
CA THR A 111 -5.15 10.88 13.87
C THR A 111 -4.77 10.47 12.44
N ILE A 112 -3.47 10.45 12.16
CA ILE A 112 -2.96 9.99 10.86
C ILE A 112 -3.25 8.51 10.64
N GLU A 113 -3.13 7.68 11.69
CA GLU A 113 -3.49 6.26 11.65
C GLU A 113 -4.94 6.07 11.21
N LYS A 114 -5.88 6.76 11.87
CA LYS A 114 -7.30 6.70 11.51
C LYS A 114 -7.56 7.22 10.10
N THR A 115 -6.81 8.23 9.65
CA THR A 115 -6.92 8.74 8.27
C THR A 115 -6.49 7.69 7.26
N VAL A 116 -5.31 7.10 7.45
CA VAL A 116 -4.75 6.05 6.61
C VAL A 116 -5.69 4.85 6.52
N ILE A 117 -6.20 4.34 7.64
CA ILE A 117 -7.13 3.20 7.66
C ILE A 117 -8.41 3.51 6.89
N LYS A 118 -8.99 4.71 7.08
CA LYS A 118 -10.23 5.09 6.37
C LYS A 118 -9.99 5.20 4.86
N ILE A 119 -8.84 5.71 4.43
CA ILE A 119 -8.50 5.77 2.99
C ILE A 119 -8.28 4.35 2.45
N ASP A 120 -7.54 3.51 3.16
CA ASP A 120 -7.29 2.10 2.81
C ASP A 120 -8.62 1.33 2.65
N LYS A 121 -9.55 1.50 3.61
CA LYS A 121 -10.92 0.97 3.53
C LYS A 121 -11.72 1.54 2.35
N CYS A 122 -11.58 2.82 2.06
CA CYS A 122 -12.26 3.42 0.91
C CYS A 122 -11.75 2.81 -0.39
N LEU A 123 -10.43 2.73 -0.57
CA LEU A 123 -9.81 2.15 -1.76
C LEU A 123 -10.21 0.68 -1.91
N PHE A 124 -10.10 -0.11 -0.83
CA PHE A 124 -10.50 -1.51 -0.81
C PHE A 124 -11.98 -1.69 -1.18
N SER A 125 -12.91 -0.97 -0.54
CA SER A 125 -14.34 -1.09 -0.83
C SER A 125 -14.72 -0.77 -2.28
N HIS A 126 -13.96 0.11 -2.94
CA HIS A 126 -14.15 0.42 -4.36
C HIS A 126 -13.32 -0.48 -5.30
N SER A 127 -12.38 -1.28 -4.78
CA SER A 127 -11.52 -2.19 -5.57
C SER A 127 -11.87 -3.69 -5.44
N ILE A 128 -12.69 -4.09 -4.46
CA ILE A 128 -13.12 -5.49 -4.23
C ILE A 128 -13.72 -6.14 -5.50
N GLY A 129 -14.30 -5.36 -6.42
CA GLY A 129 -14.87 -5.87 -7.68
C GLY A 129 -13.86 -6.11 -8.82
N VAL A 130 -12.57 -5.80 -8.63
CA VAL A 130 -11.57 -5.71 -9.73
C VAL A 130 -10.40 -6.68 -9.55
N ILE A 131 -10.06 -7.02 -8.31
CA ILE A 131 -8.92 -7.89 -7.97
C ILE A 131 -9.29 -9.39 -8.03
N GLY A 132 -10.58 -9.71 -8.17
CA GLY A 132 -11.11 -11.08 -8.27
C GLY A 132 -11.52 -11.55 -9.67
N ILE A 133 -11.09 -10.88 -10.73
CA ILE A 133 -11.29 -11.36 -12.11
C ILE A 133 -9.93 -11.76 -12.70
N ASP A 134 -9.51 -12.98 -12.34
CA ASP A 134 -8.77 -13.92 -13.19
C ASP A 134 -9.39 -15.30 -12.94
#